data_AF-A0A3E5AQQ1-F1
#
_entry.id   AF-A0A3E5AQQ1-F1
#
_cell.length_a   1.000
_cell.length_b   1.000
_cell.length_c   1.000
_cell.angle_alpha   90.00
_cell.angle_beta   90.00
_cell.angle_gamma   90.00
#
_symmetry.space_group_name_H-M   'P 1'
#
loop_
_entity.id
_entity.type
_entity.pdbx_description
1 polymer ?
#
loop_
_entity_poly.entity_id
_entity_poly.type
_entity_poly.pdbx_seq_one_letter_code
_entity_poly.pdbx_strand_id
1 'polypeptide(L)' 'MIPIQIAYFTGLRLGEVCGLTWQDINLEEQYLTVRRSIRYNGARHKTEIGPTKRKKVRIVDFGDTLTEMLPS' A
#
# COMPACT_ATOMS: atom_id res chain seq x y z
N MET A 1 7.34 9.91 -8.03
CA MET A 1 6.40 9.20 -8.94
C MET A 1 6.03 7.79 -8.42
N ILE A 2 6.88 7.16 -7.60
CA ILE A 2 6.70 5.81 -7.00
C ILE A 2 5.29 5.49 -6.47
N PRO A 3 4.59 6.36 -5.69
CA PRO A 3 3.28 6.00 -5.14
C PRO A 3 2.20 5.79 -6.21
N ILE A 4 2.27 6.55 -7.32
CA ILE A 4 1.32 6.44 -8.42
C ILE A 4 1.58 5.13 -9.18
N GLN A 5 2.84 4.77 -9.39
CA GLN A 5 3.24 3.51 -10.02
C GLN A 5 2.74 2.32 -9.20
N ILE A 6 2.98 2.32 -7.88
CA ILE A 6 2.45 1.29 -6.98
C ILE A 6 0.93 1.19 -7.15
N ALA A 7 0.19 2.29 -7.03
CA ALA A 7 -1.27 2.28 -7.19
C ALA A 7 -1.71 1.71 -8.55
N TYR A 8 -1.02 2.08 -9.62
CA TYR A 8 -1.33 1.68 -10.99
C TYR A 8 -1.12 0.18 -11.21
N PHE A 9 0.02 -0.37 -10.79
CA PHE A 9 0.35 -1.78 -11.03
C PHE A 9 -0.35 -2.75 -10.08
N THR A 10 -0.75 -2.30 -8.88
CA THR A 10 -1.29 -3.17 -7.82
C THR A 10 -2.79 -2.98 -7.56
N GLY A 11 -3.40 -1.95 -8.17
CA GLY A 11 -4.80 -1.61 -7.95
C GLY A 11 -5.12 -1.15 -6.52
N LEU A 12 -4.10 -0.75 -5.75
CA LEU A 12 -4.29 -0.27 -4.38
C LEU A 12 -4.98 1.09 -4.35
N ARG A 13 -5.85 1.28 -3.36
CA ARG A 13 -6.43 2.61 -3.10
C ARG A 13 -5.35 3.53 -2.56
N LEU A 14 -5.44 4.83 -2.86
CA LEU A 14 -4.45 5.83 -2.40
C LEU A 14 -4.18 5.74 -0.89
N GLY A 15 -5.22 5.57 -0.06
CA GLY A 15 -5.05 5.41 1.38
C GLY A 15 -4.28 4.15 1.80
N GLU A 16 -4.39 3.07 1.02
CA GLU A 16 -3.63 1.83 1.24
C GLU A 16 -2.17 2.01 0.83
N VAL A 17 -1.90 2.66 -0.31
CA VAL A 17 -0.55 3.02 -0.74
C VAL A 17 0.14 3.92 0.28
N CYS A 18 -0.56 4.94 0.78
CA CYS A 18 -0.04 5.82 1.83
C CYS A 18 0.18 5.09 3.17
N GLY A 19 -0.49 3.95 3.38
CA GLY A 19 -0.39 3.15 4.61
C GLY A 19 0.67 2.04 4.57
N LEU A 20 1.29 1.80 3.41
CA LEU A 20 2.37 0.82 3.28
C LEU A 20 3.60 1.26 4.07
N THR A 21 4.24 0.30 4.73
CA THR A 21 5.58 0.47 5.30
C THR A 21 6.55 -0.52 4.65
N TRP A 22 7.86 -0.30 4.81
CA TRP A 22 8.87 -1.19 4.25
C TRP A 22 8.69 -2.67 4.67
N GLN A 23 8.20 -2.92 5.89
CA GLN A 23 7.92 -4.28 6.37
C GLN A 23 6.75 -4.97 5.66
N ASP A 24 5.95 -4.24 4.89
CA ASP A 24 4.84 -4.80 4.12
C ASP A 24 5.27 -5.20 2.70
N ILE A 25 6.49 -4.86 2.28
CA ILE A 25 7.00 -5.09 0.92
C ILE A 25 8.00 -6.25 0.94
N ASN A 26 7.72 -7.31 0.21
CA ASN A 26 8.68 -8.38 -0.04
C ASN A 26 9.14 -8.31 -1.49
N LEU A 27 10.38 -7.86 -1.72
CA LEU A 27 10.95 -7.72 -3.06
C LEU A 27 11.48 -9.05 -3.61
N GLU A 28 11.90 -9.97 -2.75
CA GLU A 28 12.41 -11.29 -3.15
C GLU A 28 11.27 -12.17 -3.68
N GLU A 29 10.17 -12.23 -2.94
CA GLU A 29 8.96 -12.99 -3.28
C GLU A 29 7.92 -12.15 -4.04
N GLN A 30 8.27 -10.90 -4.37
CA GLN A 30 7.51 -10.00 -5.24
C GLN A 30 6.04 -9.75 -4.84
N TYR A 31 5.78 -9.56 -3.54
CA TYR A 31 4.43 -9.27 -3.03
C TYR A 31 4.35 -8.15 -2.00
N LEU A 32 3.18 -7.53 -1.90
CA LEU A 32 2.83 -6.51 -0.90
C LEU A 32 1.76 -7.04 0.05
N THR A 33 1.89 -6.71 1.33
CA THR A 33 0.86 -7.03 2.33
C THR A 33 0.06 -5.79 2.72
N VAL A 34 -1.22 -5.74 2.35
CA VAL A 34 -2.08 -4.61 2.72
C VAL A 34 -2.66 -4.82 4.12
N ARG A 35 -2.13 -4.09 5.12
CA ARG A 35 -2.57 -4.19 6.52
C ARG A 35 -3.39 -3.01 7.00
N ARG A 36 -3.10 -1.81 6.48
CA ARG A 36 -3.66 -0.56 6.97
C ARG A 36 -3.97 0.39 5.81
N SER A 37 -4.82 1.37 6.09
CA SER A 37 -5.14 2.46 5.18
C SER A 37 -5.13 3.77 5.96
N ILE A 38 -4.55 4.79 5.35
CA ILE A 38 -4.67 6.17 5.78
C ILE A 38 -5.98 6.75 5.26
N ARG A 39 -6.69 7.50 6.11
CA ARG A 39 -7.89 8.26 5.72
C ARG A 39 -7.86 9.64 6.36
N TYR A 40 -8.41 10.64 5.66
CA TYR A 40 -8.65 11.94 6.26
C TYR A 40 -10.03 11.98 6.90
N ASN A 41 -10.09 12.36 8.18
CA ASN A 41 -11.34 12.60 8.89
C ASN A 41 -11.67 14.10 8.85
N GLY A 42 -12.59 14.49 7.97
CA GLY A 42 -13.02 15.87 7.81
C GLY A 42 -13.68 16.47 9.05
N ALA A 43 -14.35 15.66 9.88
CA ALA A 43 -15.01 16.15 11.09
C ALA A 43 -14.03 16.47 12.23
N ARG A 44 -12.87 15.79 12.26
CA ARG A 44 -11.83 15.99 13.29
C ARG A 44 -10.61 16.75 12.77
N HIS A 45 -10.62 17.13 11.49
CA HIS A 45 -9.49 17.71 10.76
C HIS A 45 -8.17 16.96 10.98
N LYS A 46 -8.22 15.62 11.00
CA LYS A 46 -7.07 14.77 11.30
C LYS A 46 -6.94 13.61 10.33
N THR A 47 -5.69 13.24 10.05
CA THR A 47 -5.34 12.02 9.34
C THR A 47 -5.34 10.85 10.31
N GLU A 48 -6.11 9.82 10.00
CA GLU A 48 -6.24 8.62 10.82
C GLU A 48 -5.64 7.42 10.08
N ILE A 49 -4.81 6.66 10.79
CA ILE A 49 -4.35 5.33 10.35
C ILE A 49 -5.26 4.30 10.98
N GLY A 50 -5.83 3.42 10.17
CA GLY A 50 -6.68 2.34 10.67
C GLY A 50 -6.55 1.07 9.86
N PRO A 51 -7.10 -0.04 10.36
CA PRO A 51 -7.20 -1.26 9.57
C PRO A 51 -8.04 -1.00 8.31
N THR A 52 -7.85 -1.84 7.29
CA THR A 52 -8.71 -1.81 6.10
C THR A 52 -10.19 -1.91 6.50
N LYS A 53 -11.11 -1.39 5.68
CA LYS A 53 -12.55 -1.31 6.01
C LYS A 53 -13.16 -2.65 6.48
N ARG A 54 -12.59 -3.79 6.05
CA ARG A 54 -13.00 -5.15 6.45
C ARG A 54 -12.04 -5.85 7.42
N LYS A 55 -10.99 -5.17 7.92
CA LYS A 55 -9.88 -5.72 8.70
C LYS A 55 -9.19 -6.95 8.06
N LYS A 56 -9.42 -7.17 6.76
CA LYS A 56 -8.79 -8.27 6.02
C LYS A 56 -7.42 -7.81 5.57
N VAL A 57 -6.41 -8.52 6.05
CA VAL A 57 -5.08 -8.52 5.45
C VAL A 57 -5.18 -9.25 4.12
N ARG A 58 -4.62 -8.69 3.06
CA ARG A 58 -4.52 -9.36 1.76
C ARG A 58 -3.13 -9.18 1.18
N ILE A 59 -2.71 -10.18 0.43
CA ILE A 59 -1.46 -10.18 -0.31
C ILE A 59 -1.78 -9.76 -1.75
N VAL A 60 -0.96 -8.87 -2.30
CA VAL A 60 -1.03 -8.44 -3.71
C VAL A 60 0.32 -8.75 -4.32
N ASP A 61 0.33 -9.70 -5.24
CA ASP A 61 1.48 -9.98 -6.09
C ASP A 61 1.68 -8.82 -7.06
N PHE A 62 2.93 -8.42 -7.27
CA PHE A 62 3.30 -7.36 -8.19
C PHE A 62 4.30 -7.79 -9.28
N GLY A 63 4.79 -9.04 -9.23
CA GLY A 63 5.73 -9.60 -10.18
C GLY A 63 6.97 -8.74 -10.44
N ASP A 64 7.55 -8.88 -11.63
CA ASP A 64 8.80 -8.18 -12.00
C ASP A 64 8.63 -6.66 -12.13
N THR A 65 7.41 -6.18 -12.37
CA THR A 65 7.13 -4.79 -12.78
C THR A 65 7.44 -3.76 -11.69
N LEU A 66 7.27 -4.14 -10.42
CA LEU A 66 7.53 -3.25 -9.29
C LEU A 66 8.93 -3.40 -8.71
N THR A 67 9.56 -4.58 -8.89
CA THR A 67 10.95 -4.82 -8.49
C THR A 67 11.92 -3.91 -9.25
N GLU A 68 11.66 -3.63 -10.53
CA GLU A 68 12.49 -2.70 -11.32
C GLU A 68 12.31 -1.21 -10.92
N MET A 69 11.25 -0.87 -10.18
CA MET A 69 10.90 0.52 -9.85
C MET A 69 11.33 0.98 -8.46
N LEU A 70 11.55 0.04 -7.53
CA LEU A 70 12.05 0.34 -6.19
C LEU A 70 13.57 0.18 -6.19
N PRO A 71 14.36 1.23 -5.84
CA PRO A 71 15.80 1.10 -5.78
C PRO A 71 16.17 0.09 -4.69
N SER A 72 17.01 -0.89 -5.06
CA SER A 72 17.65 -1.89 -4.19
C SER A 72 18.67 -1.25 -3.25
#